data_AF-A0A7Y4TYC9-F1
#
_entry.id   AF-A0A7Y4TYC9-F1
#
_cell.length_a   1.000
_cell.length_b   1.000
_cell.length_c   1.000
_cell.angle_alpha   90.00
_cell.angle_beta   90.00
_cell.angle_gamma   90.00
#
_symmetry.space_group_name_H-M   'P 1'
#
loop_
_entity.id
_entity.type
_entity.pdbx_description
1 polymer ?
#
loop_
_entity_poly.entity_id
_entity_poly.type
_entity_poly.pdbx_seq_one_letter_code
_entity_poly.pdbx_strand_id
1 'polypeptide(L)'
;APPAYSRAITTLGAIRTEPKGRLLVLGGHGLACGFDQQGNWSSSAPLDKDVNNDYWLDDTSDGPVSAVVILDDGMARAVDSPAWVIATDPAYAPQTTNVVTLWDDLYNTWLEHLQLQQAVYRDGVYQADFKPDFRCDIQPMLKAASLQKWNVNLPAKAMAMHDKLGAMKADGLDFMIMNFMRDPDDPASGGMSTPLMPLSLGDVGKSFLSVTRTQYFFIKQWANGQYANVQPPPLGPGEDLDKTILFNCLGGRFSPGIEMTFIVRDVNLYRQDWRDPKVGPFRINQQALDYRSAKLDQPFLGVGYIPLRAHPVQPGDISKFMAIPWHTDYNSCATHTPTPASTTDSDVRRLLYASWPAQRPVAVYTYEDVQANAGALPRPRFSVRGEGTASPDAANVGRYQNRVDFLLNWSRIGVVLQGPAIVGYPPADPANPTKYGQDFFLEVASRFEHDESNLSEYGRNTVSDRLYAPPPKKKP
;
A
#
# COMPACT_ATOMS: atom_id res chain seq x y z
N ALA A 1 -4.20 -35.94 5.82
CA ALA A 1 -3.48 -34.99 6.70
C ALA A 1 -4.00 -33.59 6.39
N PRO A 2 -4.16 -32.69 7.36
CA PRO A 2 -4.42 -31.28 7.06
C PRO A 2 -3.29 -30.75 6.15
N PRO A 3 -3.57 -29.78 5.27
CA PRO A 3 -2.55 -29.19 4.41
C PRO A 3 -1.38 -28.67 5.25
N ALA A 4 -0.14 -28.96 4.85
CA ALA A 4 1.03 -28.37 5.49
C ALA A 4 1.11 -26.89 5.11
N TYR A 5 0.82 -26.02 6.08
CA TYR A 5 0.87 -24.56 5.93
C TYR A 5 2.31 -24.03 5.91
N SER A 6 3.22 -24.69 6.61
CA SER A 6 4.66 -24.48 6.50
C SER A 6 5.21 -25.28 5.32
N ARG A 7 5.80 -24.59 4.34
CA ARG A 7 6.33 -25.19 3.10
C ARG A 7 7.77 -24.77 2.90
N ALA A 8 8.62 -25.72 2.51
CA ALA A 8 10.02 -25.43 2.20
C ALA A 8 10.12 -24.41 1.05
N ILE A 9 10.95 -23.39 1.26
CA ILE A 9 11.28 -22.37 0.25
C ILE A 9 12.50 -22.87 -0.53
N THR A 10 12.35 -23.02 -1.83
CA THR A 10 13.42 -23.53 -2.72
C THR A 10 13.92 -22.48 -3.72
N THR A 11 13.26 -21.32 -3.77
CA THR A 11 13.63 -20.18 -4.62
C THR A 11 13.04 -18.89 -4.03
N LEU A 12 13.70 -17.76 -4.31
CA LEU A 12 13.17 -16.40 -4.06
C LEU A 12 12.51 -15.78 -5.31
N GLY A 13 12.45 -16.55 -6.42
CA GLY A 13 11.83 -16.11 -7.66
C GLY A 13 12.58 -16.56 -8.91
N ALA A 14 12.53 -15.76 -9.96
CA ALA A 14 13.23 -16.01 -11.21
C ALA A 14 13.60 -14.72 -11.92
N ILE A 15 14.69 -14.76 -12.69
CA ILE A 15 15.06 -13.68 -13.62
C ILE A 15 15.10 -14.20 -15.06
N ARG A 16 14.65 -13.38 -16.00
CA ARG A 16 14.70 -13.67 -17.44
C ARG A 16 14.96 -12.39 -18.21
N THR A 17 15.61 -12.49 -19.36
CA THR A 17 15.76 -11.37 -20.29
C THR A 17 14.88 -11.61 -21.51
N GLU A 18 14.08 -10.62 -21.89
CA GLU A 18 13.32 -10.68 -23.14
C GLU A 18 14.21 -10.31 -24.36
N PRO A 19 13.81 -10.64 -25.61
CA PRO A 19 14.67 -10.48 -26.79
C PRO A 19 15.25 -9.08 -27.03
N LYS A 20 14.60 -8.01 -26.53
CA LYS A 20 15.13 -6.64 -26.62
C LYS A 20 16.02 -6.23 -25.43
N GLY A 21 16.43 -7.18 -24.59
CA GLY A 21 17.36 -6.95 -23.48
C GLY A 21 16.72 -6.40 -22.19
N ARG A 22 15.40 -6.31 -22.09
CA ARG A 22 14.74 -5.93 -20.83
C ARG A 22 14.79 -7.10 -19.85
N LEU A 23 15.16 -6.80 -18.61
CA LEU A 23 15.12 -7.74 -17.50
C LEU A 23 13.69 -7.87 -16.96
N LEU A 24 13.24 -9.11 -16.80
CA LEU A 24 12.04 -9.47 -16.05
C LEU A 24 12.49 -10.15 -14.75
N VAL A 25 12.09 -9.57 -13.63
CA VAL A 25 12.27 -10.16 -12.30
C VAL A 25 10.90 -10.60 -11.80
N LEU A 26 10.78 -11.86 -11.43
CA LEU A 26 9.57 -12.47 -10.88
C LEU A 26 9.85 -12.82 -9.41
N GLY A 27 8.95 -12.44 -8.51
CA GLY A 27 9.06 -12.73 -7.08
C GLY A 27 8.88 -14.22 -6.75
N GLY A 28 8.93 -14.52 -5.45
CA GLY A 28 8.65 -15.84 -4.89
C GLY A 28 7.22 -16.34 -5.15
N HIS A 29 6.91 -17.51 -4.61
CA HIS A 29 5.61 -18.16 -4.78
C HIS A 29 4.63 -17.86 -3.62
N GLY A 30 4.98 -16.94 -2.72
CA GLY A 30 4.18 -16.59 -1.53
C GLY A 30 4.19 -17.70 -0.48
N LEU A 31 5.32 -18.39 -0.33
CA LEU A 31 5.54 -19.46 0.64
C LEU A 31 6.07 -18.92 1.96
N ALA A 32 5.65 -19.57 3.05
CA ALA A 32 6.20 -19.37 4.39
C ALA A 32 6.66 -20.71 4.96
N CYS A 33 7.78 -20.70 5.68
CA CYS A 33 8.47 -21.88 6.19
C CYS A 33 8.76 -21.73 7.68
N GLY A 34 8.12 -22.56 8.50
CA GLY A 34 8.39 -22.65 9.93
C GLY A 34 9.45 -23.71 10.26
N PHE A 35 10.23 -23.47 11.31
CA PHE A 35 11.26 -24.38 11.82
C PHE A 35 11.14 -24.62 13.33
N ASP A 36 11.77 -25.67 13.83
CA ASP A 36 11.93 -25.92 15.27
C ASP A 36 13.15 -25.17 15.84
N GLN A 37 13.35 -25.26 17.15
CA GLN A 37 14.49 -24.61 17.82
C GLN A 37 15.87 -25.17 17.39
N GLN A 38 15.88 -26.34 16.76
CA GLN A 38 17.08 -26.99 16.23
C GLN A 38 17.32 -26.60 14.76
N GLY A 39 16.45 -25.80 14.15
CA GLY A 39 16.54 -25.37 12.76
C GLY A 39 16.01 -26.39 11.76
N ASN A 40 15.31 -27.44 12.19
CA ASN A 40 14.68 -28.38 11.27
C ASN A 40 13.32 -27.84 10.84
N TRP A 41 12.94 -28.10 9.58
CA TRP A 41 11.60 -27.77 9.09
C TRP A 41 10.51 -28.37 10.00
N SER A 42 9.51 -27.56 10.31
CA SER A 42 8.37 -27.97 11.13
C SER A 42 7.06 -27.59 10.45
N SER A 43 6.24 -28.60 10.16
CA SER A 43 4.86 -28.41 9.68
C SER A 43 3.92 -27.86 10.76
N SER A 44 4.37 -27.82 12.01
CA SER A 44 3.57 -27.42 13.17
C SER A 44 4.19 -26.26 13.95
N ALA A 45 5.06 -25.47 13.32
CA ALA A 45 5.65 -24.29 13.94
C ALA A 45 4.53 -23.32 14.39
N PRO A 46 4.56 -22.83 15.64
CA PRO A 46 3.57 -21.86 16.11
C PRO A 46 3.57 -20.58 15.27
N LEU A 47 2.38 -20.06 14.97
CA LEU A 47 2.19 -18.84 14.18
C LEU A 47 1.06 -18.00 14.81
N ASP A 48 1.39 -17.26 15.86
CA ASP A 48 0.42 -16.58 16.73
C ASP A 48 0.56 -15.05 16.79
N LYS A 49 1.62 -14.47 16.18
CA LYS A 49 1.88 -13.03 16.16
C LYS A 49 1.54 -12.42 14.80
N ASP A 50 1.23 -11.13 14.81
CA ASP A 50 0.92 -10.37 13.59
C ASP A 50 2.16 -10.02 12.78
N VAL A 51 3.29 -9.76 13.45
CA VAL A 51 4.48 -9.19 12.80
C VAL A 51 5.72 -10.07 13.04
N ASN A 52 6.06 -10.32 14.31
CA ASN A 52 7.31 -10.99 14.68
C ASN A 52 7.01 -12.43 15.12
N ASN A 53 7.19 -13.40 14.23
CA ASN A 53 7.07 -14.82 14.56
C ASN A 53 8.45 -15.47 14.57
N ASP A 54 8.90 -15.89 15.75
CA ASP A 54 10.16 -16.64 15.87
C ASP A 54 10.06 -17.96 15.11
N TYR A 55 11.19 -18.39 14.55
CA TYR A 55 11.29 -19.64 13.80
C TYR A 55 10.50 -19.69 12.49
N TRP A 56 10.39 -18.56 11.79
CA TRP A 56 9.76 -18.46 10.47
C TRP A 56 10.63 -17.75 9.44
N LEU A 57 10.44 -18.14 8.17
CA LEU A 57 10.93 -17.46 6.98
C LEU A 57 9.77 -17.31 5.99
N ASP A 58 9.84 -16.35 5.08
CA ASP A 58 9.02 -16.29 3.87
C ASP A 58 9.90 -16.08 2.62
N ASP A 59 9.28 -16.09 1.45
CA ASP A 59 9.95 -15.92 0.16
C ASP A 59 9.86 -14.49 -0.39
N THR A 60 9.59 -13.50 0.47
CA THR A 60 9.82 -12.09 0.12
C THR A 60 11.32 -11.83 0.02
N SER A 61 11.70 -10.89 -0.84
CA SER A 61 13.12 -10.58 -1.04
C SER A 61 13.31 -9.21 -1.64
N ASP A 62 14.49 -8.65 -1.45
CA ASP A 62 14.93 -7.47 -2.15
C ASP A 62 16.44 -7.56 -2.44
N GLY A 63 16.89 -6.82 -3.45
CA GLY A 63 18.31 -6.78 -3.76
C GLY A 63 18.67 -5.90 -4.94
N PRO A 64 19.98 -5.70 -5.14
CA PRO A 64 20.49 -4.84 -6.18
C PRO A 64 20.40 -5.47 -7.57
N VAL A 65 20.20 -4.63 -8.57
CA VAL A 65 20.21 -4.99 -9.99
C VAL A 65 21.29 -4.16 -10.69
N SER A 66 22.30 -4.85 -11.20
CA SER A 66 23.39 -4.26 -12.00
C SER A 66 23.39 -4.85 -13.41
N ALA A 67 23.78 -4.06 -14.40
CA ALA A 67 23.89 -4.50 -15.79
C ALA A 67 25.23 -4.09 -16.41
N VAL A 68 25.67 -4.87 -17.40
CA VAL A 68 26.79 -4.55 -18.29
C VAL A 68 26.27 -4.59 -19.71
N VAL A 69 26.44 -3.49 -20.44
CA VAL A 69 26.11 -3.39 -21.86
C VAL A 69 27.33 -3.82 -22.67
N ILE A 70 27.13 -4.72 -23.63
CA ILE A 70 28.14 -5.08 -24.63
C ILE A 70 27.79 -4.33 -25.91
N LEU A 71 28.71 -3.50 -26.38
CA LEU A 71 28.56 -2.70 -27.60
C LEU A 71 28.93 -3.51 -28.85
N ASP A 72 28.58 -2.99 -30.03
CA ASP A 72 28.84 -3.66 -31.32
C ASP A 72 30.33 -3.88 -31.61
N ASP A 73 31.20 -3.05 -31.02
CA ASP A 73 32.66 -3.19 -31.10
C ASP A 73 33.23 -4.22 -30.10
N GLY A 74 32.36 -4.88 -29.33
CA GLY A 74 32.71 -5.85 -28.29
C GLY A 74 33.10 -5.22 -26.95
N MET A 75 33.09 -3.90 -26.81
CA MET A 75 33.40 -3.23 -25.55
C MET A 75 32.30 -3.46 -24.52
N ALA A 76 32.69 -3.87 -23.32
CA ALA A 76 31.81 -3.99 -22.17
C ALA A 76 31.80 -2.69 -21.36
N ARG A 77 30.61 -2.14 -21.10
CA ARG A 77 30.41 -0.97 -20.25
C ARG A 77 29.41 -1.30 -19.14
N ALA A 78 29.87 -1.19 -17.89
CA ALA A 78 28.96 -1.25 -16.74
C ALA A 78 27.99 -0.07 -16.79
N VAL A 79 26.71 -0.33 -16.46
CA VAL A 79 25.74 0.74 -16.26
C VAL A 79 26.12 1.53 -15.02
N ASP A 80 26.17 2.85 -15.15
CA ASP A 80 26.73 3.75 -14.13
C ASP A 80 25.91 3.75 -12.82
N SER A 81 24.59 3.62 -12.92
CA SER A 81 23.66 3.64 -11.77
C SER A 81 22.91 2.31 -11.65
N PRO A 82 23.06 1.55 -10.55
CA PRO A 82 22.30 0.32 -10.33
C PRO A 82 20.85 0.63 -9.92
N ALA A 83 19.99 -0.37 -10.07
CA ALA A 83 18.62 -0.34 -9.55
C ALA A 83 18.48 -1.28 -8.33
N TRP A 84 17.30 -1.29 -7.73
CA TRP A 84 16.94 -2.21 -6.67
C TRP A 84 15.59 -2.84 -6.99
N VAL A 85 15.43 -4.13 -6.70
CA VAL A 85 14.17 -4.85 -6.85
C VAL A 85 13.65 -5.27 -5.49
N ILE A 86 12.32 -5.22 -5.33
CA ILE A 86 11.61 -5.69 -4.15
C ILE A 86 10.51 -6.63 -4.64
N ALA A 87 10.43 -7.81 -4.04
CA ALA A 87 9.34 -8.77 -4.20
C ALA A 87 8.63 -8.92 -2.85
N THR A 88 7.37 -8.52 -2.81
CA THR A 88 6.53 -8.54 -1.61
C THR A 88 5.19 -9.21 -1.92
N ASP A 89 4.22 -9.04 -1.04
CA ASP A 89 2.85 -9.53 -1.17
C ASP A 89 2.10 -9.02 -2.43
N PRO A 90 0.99 -9.67 -2.81
CA PRO A 90 0.19 -9.22 -3.95
C PRO A 90 -0.64 -7.95 -3.66
N ALA A 91 -0.72 -7.05 -4.64
CA ALA A 91 -1.72 -5.99 -4.64
C ALA A 91 -3.08 -6.52 -5.14
N TYR A 92 -4.09 -6.56 -4.28
CA TYR A 92 -5.43 -7.07 -4.65
C TYR A 92 -6.36 -6.01 -5.25
N ALA A 93 -5.94 -4.74 -5.28
CA ALA A 93 -6.65 -3.68 -6.00
C ALA A 93 -5.68 -2.77 -6.78
N PRO A 94 -4.95 -3.33 -7.77
CA PRO A 94 -3.82 -2.64 -8.42
C PRO A 94 -4.21 -1.40 -9.22
N GLN A 95 -5.51 -1.20 -9.51
CA GLN A 95 -6.01 -0.03 -10.23
C GLN A 95 -6.56 1.06 -9.30
N THR A 96 -6.53 0.84 -7.99
CA THR A 96 -6.86 1.84 -6.97
C THR A 96 -5.60 2.29 -6.26
N THR A 97 -5.33 3.59 -6.26
CA THR A 97 -4.09 4.13 -5.70
C THR A 97 -4.27 4.52 -4.23
N ASN A 98 -3.20 4.40 -3.44
CA ASN A 98 -3.12 4.99 -2.11
C ASN A 98 -3.18 6.53 -2.19
N VAL A 99 -3.81 7.19 -1.20
CA VAL A 99 -3.82 8.67 -1.11
C VAL A 99 -2.42 9.21 -0.77
N VAL A 100 -1.66 8.43 -0.01
CA VAL A 100 -0.23 8.64 0.24
C VAL A 100 0.47 7.41 -0.28
N THR A 101 1.22 7.59 -1.37
CA THR A 101 1.98 6.54 -2.05
C THR A 101 3.43 6.53 -1.56
N LEU A 102 4.16 5.45 -1.81
CA LEU A 102 5.58 5.39 -1.46
C LEU A 102 6.38 6.50 -2.16
N TRP A 103 5.97 6.87 -3.38
CA TRP A 103 6.52 8.01 -4.10
C TRP A 103 6.32 9.33 -3.33
N ASP A 104 5.17 9.55 -2.70
CA ASP A 104 4.89 10.81 -2.00
C ASP A 104 5.80 11.00 -0.77
N ASP A 105 6.02 9.94 0.03
CA ASP A 105 6.92 9.97 1.18
C ASP A 105 8.39 10.12 0.76
N LEU A 106 8.79 9.39 -0.28
CA LEU A 106 10.13 9.46 -0.86
C LEU A 106 10.38 10.86 -1.43
N TYR A 107 9.49 11.38 -2.27
CA TYR A 107 9.61 12.70 -2.87
C TYR A 107 9.65 13.82 -1.81
N ASN A 108 8.80 13.74 -0.78
CA ASN A 108 8.82 14.69 0.34
C ASN A 108 10.17 14.67 1.06
N THR A 109 10.71 13.49 1.35
CA THR A 109 12.01 13.32 2.01
C THR A 109 13.13 13.94 1.17
N TRP A 110 13.11 13.70 -0.14
CA TRP A 110 14.11 14.23 -1.07
C TRP A 110 14.02 15.75 -1.26
N LEU A 111 12.80 16.32 -1.25
CA LEU A 111 12.61 17.76 -1.24
C LEU A 111 13.17 18.39 0.04
N GLU A 112 12.77 17.88 1.21
CA GLU A 112 13.07 18.52 2.50
C GLU A 112 14.52 18.32 2.94
N HIS A 113 15.14 17.19 2.57
CA HIS A 113 16.46 16.82 3.10
C HIS A 113 17.56 16.68 2.06
N LEU A 114 17.22 16.50 0.77
CA LEU A 114 18.20 16.31 -0.30
C LEU A 114 18.17 17.40 -1.36
N GLN A 115 17.41 18.49 -1.13
CA GLN A 115 17.36 19.68 -1.99
C GLN A 115 17.01 19.35 -3.45
N LEU A 116 16.11 18.38 -3.64
CA LEU A 116 15.71 17.88 -4.95
C LEU A 116 15.20 19.00 -5.88
N GLN A 117 14.33 19.88 -5.39
CA GLN A 117 13.74 20.97 -6.16
C GLN A 117 13.62 22.25 -5.33
N GLN A 118 14.63 23.11 -5.44
CA GLN A 118 14.72 24.37 -4.69
C GLN A 118 13.61 25.39 -5.00
N ALA A 119 12.93 25.23 -6.14
CA ALA A 119 11.75 26.03 -6.48
C ALA A 119 10.54 25.68 -5.59
N VAL A 120 10.49 24.46 -5.03
CA VAL A 120 9.42 24.01 -4.13
C VAL A 120 9.82 24.20 -2.68
N TYR A 121 11.02 23.74 -2.32
CA TYR A 121 11.52 23.77 -0.95
C TYR A 121 12.99 24.19 -0.91
N ARG A 122 13.29 25.26 -0.19
CA ARG A 122 14.65 25.76 0.06
C ARG A 122 14.71 26.40 1.44
N ASP A 123 15.89 26.34 2.06
CA ASP A 123 16.17 26.99 3.35
C ASP A 123 15.17 26.65 4.46
N GLY A 124 14.70 25.40 4.49
CA GLY A 124 13.77 24.92 5.53
C GLY A 124 12.30 25.26 5.30
N VAL A 125 11.95 25.90 4.18
CA VAL A 125 10.60 26.42 3.93
C VAL A 125 10.07 26.09 2.53
N TYR A 126 8.77 25.81 2.46
CA TYR A 126 8.04 25.71 1.19
C TYR A 126 7.87 27.10 0.56
N GLN A 127 8.10 27.20 -0.74
CA GLN A 127 8.13 28.48 -1.46
C GLN A 127 6.73 28.92 -1.84
N ALA A 128 6.21 29.96 -1.18
CA ALA A 128 4.84 30.43 -1.34
C ALA A 128 4.47 30.89 -2.77
N ASP A 129 5.46 31.22 -3.60
CA ASP A 129 5.28 31.59 -5.01
C ASP A 129 5.27 30.39 -5.97
N PHE A 130 5.57 29.18 -5.49
CA PHE A 130 5.53 27.97 -6.30
C PHE A 130 4.09 27.62 -6.71
N LYS A 131 3.91 27.31 -7.99
CA LYS A 131 2.60 26.94 -8.56
C LYS A 131 2.63 25.46 -8.97
N PRO A 132 2.07 24.54 -8.17
CA PRO A 132 1.96 23.13 -8.55
C PRO A 132 1.16 22.97 -9.84
N ASP A 133 1.49 21.92 -10.58
CA ASP A 133 0.74 21.54 -11.77
C ASP A 133 -0.52 20.79 -11.36
N PHE A 134 -1.70 21.27 -11.81
CA PHE A 134 -2.94 20.62 -11.43
C PHE A 134 -3.01 19.15 -11.87
N ARG A 135 -2.51 18.82 -13.07
CA ARG A 135 -2.62 17.46 -13.61
C ARG A 135 -1.62 16.51 -12.99
N CYS A 136 -0.41 16.97 -12.68
CA CYS A 136 0.67 16.13 -12.21
C CYS A 136 0.78 16.06 -10.68
N ASP A 137 0.39 17.12 -9.98
CA ASP A 137 0.62 17.27 -8.53
C ASP A 137 -0.68 17.26 -7.71
N ILE A 138 -1.83 17.64 -8.29
CA ILE A 138 -3.12 17.78 -7.57
C ILE A 138 -4.11 16.67 -7.93
N GLN A 139 -4.40 16.52 -9.23
CA GLN A 139 -5.38 15.59 -9.76
C GLN A 139 -5.13 14.13 -9.33
N PRO A 140 -3.87 13.62 -9.27
CA PRO A 140 -3.62 12.26 -8.80
C PRO A 140 -4.06 12.05 -7.35
N MET A 141 -3.85 13.05 -6.47
CA MET A 141 -4.31 12.99 -5.07
C MET A 141 -5.84 12.96 -4.97
N LEU A 142 -6.53 13.82 -5.74
CA LEU A 142 -8.00 13.86 -5.77
C LEU A 142 -8.60 12.56 -6.32
N LYS A 143 -7.96 11.98 -7.34
CA LYS A 143 -8.36 10.69 -7.91
C LYS A 143 -8.10 9.54 -6.93
N ALA A 144 -6.95 9.50 -6.27
CA ALA A 144 -6.67 8.50 -5.24
C ALA A 144 -7.68 8.56 -4.10
N ALA A 145 -7.99 9.77 -3.61
CA ALA A 145 -9.04 9.97 -2.60
C ALA A 145 -10.39 9.44 -3.10
N SER A 146 -10.78 9.76 -4.33
CA SER A 146 -12.01 9.26 -4.95
C SER A 146 -12.06 7.72 -4.99
N LEU A 147 -10.96 7.07 -5.39
CA LEU A 147 -10.88 5.62 -5.57
C LEU A 147 -10.95 4.82 -4.27
N GLN A 148 -10.62 5.41 -3.11
CA GLN A 148 -10.69 4.71 -1.82
C GLN A 148 -12.06 4.08 -1.54
N LYS A 149 -13.16 4.67 -2.05
CA LYS A 149 -14.52 4.17 -1.83
C LYS A 149 -14.77 2.74 -2.34
N TRP A 150 -13.88 2.23 -3.20
CA TRP A 150 -14.00 0.89 -3.79
C TRP A 150 -13.41 -0.21 -2.91
N ASN A 151 -12.64 0.17 -1.90
CA ASN A 151 -11.89 -0.76 -1.04
C ASN A 151 -12.28 -0.67 0.44
N VAL A 152 -13.11 0.30 0.79
CA VAL A 152 -13.67 0.47 2.13
C VAL A 152 -15.17 0.68 2.04
N ASN A 153 -15.85 0.40 3.15
CA ASN A 153 -17.27 0.70 3.26
C ASN A 153 -17.44 2.17 3.64
N LEU A 154 -18.26 2.91 2.88
CA LEU A 154 -18.56 4.31 3.13
C LEU A 154 -20.07 4.56 3.01
N PRO A 155 -20.64 5.50 3.79
CA PRO A 155 -22.04 5.88 3.62
C PRO A 155 -22.23 6.62 2.29
N ALA A 156 -23.44 6.55 1.72
CA ALA A 156 -23.74 7.12 0.40
C ALA A 156 -23.35 8.60 0.25
N LYS A 157 -23.51 9.41 1.32
CA LYS A 157 -23.09 10.82 1.32
C LYS A 157 -21.57 10.98 1.17
N ALA A 158 -20.78 10.12 1.81
CA ALA A 158 -19.33 10.13 1.66
C ALA A 158 -18.95 9.66 0.25
N MET A 159 -19.55 8.57 -0.26
CA MET A 159 -19.30 8.11 -1.64
C MET A 159 -19.54 9.24 -2.67
N ALA A 160 -20.63 10.00 -2.55
CA ALA A 160 -20.91 11.12 -3.44
C ALA A 160 -19.84 12.24 -3.36
N MET A 161 -19.28 12.50 -2.17
CA MET A 161 -18.17 13.45 -2.02
C MET A 161 -16.87 12.93 -2.62
N HIS A 162 -16.59 11.62 -2.49
CA HIS A 162 -15.47 10.97 -3.16
C HIS A 162 -15.61 11.05 -4.69
N ASP A 163 -16.81 10.88 -5.24
CA ASP A 163 -17.08 11.09 -6.67
C ASP A 163 -16.80 12.53 -7.09
N LYS A 164 -17.27 13.51 -6.29
CA LYS A 164 -17.02 14.93 -6.54
C LYS A 164 -15.52 15.25 -6.59
N LEU A 165 -14.72 14.69 -5.67
CA LEU A 165 -13.26 14.88 -5.67
C LEU A 165 -12.63 14.36 -6.96
N GLY A 166 -12.98 13.15 -7.39
CA GLY A 166 -12.41 12.52 -8.58
C GLY A 166 -12.77 13.22 -9.91
N ALA A 167 -13.90 13.94 -9.94
CA ALA A 167 -14.36 14.69 -11.10
C ALA A 167 -13.90 16.16 -11.11
N MET A 168 -13.17 16.59 -10.08
CA MET A 168 -12.79 17.99 -9.91
C MET A 168 -11.81 18.45 -10.99
N LYS A 169 -12.04 19.66 -11.50
CA LYS A 169 -11.19 20.36 -12.47
C LYS A 169 -10.36 21.41 -11.75
N ALA A 170 -9.37 21.95 -12.47
CA ALA A 170 -8.43 22.93 -11.91
C ALA A 170 -9.13 24.18 -11.34
N ASP A 171 -10.20 24.65 -11.97
CA ASP A 171 -11.04 25.78 -11.56
C ASP A 171 -12.33 25.36 -10.85
N GLY A 172 -12.47 24.07 -10.49
CA GLY A 172 -13.71 23.48 -9.99
C GLY A 172 -13.84 23.41 -8.46
N LEU A 173 -12.92 24.02 -7.70
CA LEU A 173 -13.00 24.00 -6.24
C LEU A 173 -14.07 24.97 -5.73
N ASP A 174 -15.14 24.41 -5.15
CA ASP A 174 -16.31 25.16 -4.67
C ASP A 174 -16.54 25.01 -3.16
N PHE A 175 -15.59 24.43 -2.42
CA PHE A 175 -15.64 24.28 -0.97
C PHE A 175 -14.26 24.44 -0.32
N MET A 176 -14.25 24.68 0.99
CA MET A 176 -13.03 24.86 1.77
C MET A 176 -12.32 23.50 2.01
N ILE A 177 -11.65 22.96 0.99
CA ILE A 177 -11.03 21.62 1.03
C ILE A 177 -10.06 21.42 2.20
N MET A 178 -9.31 22.48 2.57
CA MET A 178 -8.36 22.43 3.67
C MET A 178 -9.01 22.10 5.02
N ASN A 179 -10.30 22.43 5.22
CA ASN A 179 -11.03 22.10 6.45
C ASN A 179 -11.29 20.59 6.63
N PHE A 180 -11.05 19.79 5.59
CA PHE A 180 -11.26 18.35 5.58
C PHE A 180 -9.95 17.57 5.49
N MET A 181 -8.81 18.25 5.47
CA MET A 181 -7.49 17.62 5.40
C MET A 181 -6.78 17.72 6.74
N ARG A 182 -6.10 16.66 7.11
CA ARG A 182 -5.22 16.66 8.28
C ARG A 182 -3.93 17.37 7.96
N ASP A 183 -3.65 18.44 8.70
CA ASP A 183 -2.41 19.20 8.57
C ASP A 183 -1.25 18.38 9.19
N PRO A 184 -0.22 18.01 8.42
CA PRO A 184 0.89 17.21 8.92
C PRO A 184 1.73 17.92 10.00
N ASP A 185 1.64 19.24 10.12
CA ASP A 185 2.38 20.06 11.08
C ASP A 185 1.54 20.54 12.28
N ASP A 186 0.23 20.27 12.29
CA ASP A 186 -0.64 20.53 13.44
C ASP A 186 -1.05 19.23 14.14
N PRO A 187 -0.42 18.87 15.28
CA PRO A 187 -0.82 17.72 16.08
C PRO A 187 -2.28 17.77 16.57
N ALA A 188 -2.87 18.96 16.71
CA ALA A 188 -4.25 19.12 17.16
C ALA A 188 -5.26 18.75 16.06
N SER A 189 -4.86 18.81 14.78
CA SER A 189 -5.70 18.38 13.66
C SER A 189 -6.09 16.89 13.76
N GLY A 190 -5.27 16.06 14.41
CA GLY A 190 -5.56 14.65 14.67
C GLY A 190 -6.69 14.37 15.68
N GLY A 191 -7.11 15.38 16.46
CA GLY A 191 -8.10 15.26 17.54
C GLY A 191 -9.43 15.98 17.31
N MET A 192 -9.67 16.52 16.11
CA MET A 192 -10.89 17.28 15.79
C MET A 192 -12.14 16.38 15.71
N SER A 193 -13.31 16.97 16.02
CA SER A 193 -14.63 16.30 16.00
C SER A 193 -15.15 15.95 14.60
N THR A 194 -14.53 16.48 13.55
CA THR A 194 -14.85 16.13 12.15
C THR A 194 -13.80 15.15 11.64
N PRO A 195 -14.20 14.01 11.04
CA PRO A 195 -13.24 13.08 10.45
C PRO A 195 -12.49 13.77 9.29
N LEU A 196 -11.17 13.95 9.48
CA LEU A 196 -10.28 14.48 8.45
C LEU A 196 -9.75 13.38 7.54
N MET A 197 -9.39 13.77 6.33
CA MET A 197 -8.83 12.92 5.29
C MET A 197 -7.29 12.93 5.30
N PRO A 198 -6.65 11.81 4.91
CA PRO A 198 -7.27 10.51 4.63
C PRO A 198 -7.81 9.86 5.92
N LEU A 199 -8.91 9.12 5.80
CA LEU A 199 -9.53 8.41 6.92
C LEU A 199 -8.89 7.02 7.09
N SER A 200 -7.59 7.00 7.33
CA SER A 200 -6.76 5.80 7.48
C SER A 200 -5.91 5.89 8.74
N LEU A 201 -5.56 4.75 9.31
CA LEU A 201 -4.73 4.69 10.52
C LEU A 201 -3.34 5.27 10.26
N GLY A 202 -2.76 5.95 11.26
CA GLY A 202 -1.45 6.58 11.17
C GLY A 202 -0.30 5.69 11.64
N ASP A 203 0.92 6.19 11.46
CA ASP A 203 2.15 5.56 11.96
C ASP A 203 2.11 5.37 13.48
N VAL A 204 3.04 4.58 14.00
CA VAL A 204 3.20 4.39 15.45
C VAL A 204 3.25 5.75 16.17
N GLY A 205 2.36 5.93 17.14
CA GLY A 205 2.22 7.19 17.89
C GLY A 205 1.24 8.21 17.28
N LYS A 206 0.70 7.96 16.09
CA LYS A 206 -0.32 8.80 15.43
C LYS A 206 -1.60 8.01 15.19
N SER A 207 -2.73 8.52 15.69
CA SER A 207 -4.04 7.88 15.51
C SER A 207 -4.46 7.72 14.05
N PHE A 208 -4.12 8.70 13.21
CA PHE A 208 -4.51 8.76 11.80
C PHE A 208 -3.37 9.25 10.91
N LEU A 209 -3.39 8.79 9.66
CA LEU A 209 -2.46 9.20 8.61
C LEU A 209 -2.73 10.65 8.20
N SER A 210 -1.68 11.45 7.98
CA SER A 210 -1.78 12.72 7.25
C SER A 210 -1.25 12.51 5.84
N VAL A 211 -1.66 13.38 4.91
CA VAL A 211 -0.88 13.56 3.67
C VAL A 211 0.54 14.03 4.01
N THR A 212 1.48 13.93 3.06
CA THR A 212 2.82 14.51 3.25
C THR A 212 2.76 16.04 3.29
N ARG A 213 3.82 16.69 3.79
CA ARG A 213 3.91 18.16 3.80
C ARG A 213 3.87 18.73 2.38
N THR A 214 4.55 18.07 1.44
CA THR A 214 4.53 18.46 0.02
C THR A 214 3.12 18.37 -0.55
N GLN A 215 2.42 17.26 -0.34
CA GLN A 215 1.03 17.08 -0.75
C GLN A 215 0.10 18.15 -0.15
N TYR A 216 0.22 18.40 1.15
CA TYR A 216 -0.56 19.44 1.85
C TYR A 216 -0.29 20.84 1.28
N PHE A 217 0.99 21.18 1.06
CA PHE A 217 1.40 22.45 0.45
C PHE A 217 0.81 22.61 -0.96
N PHE A 218 0.85 21.57 -1.80
CA PHE A 218 0.31 21.63 -3.16
C PHE A 218 -1.21 21.84 -3.17
N ILE A 219 -1.97 21.09 -2.36
CA ILE A 219 -3.43 21.31 -2.27
C ILE A 219 -3.73 22.72 -1.73
N LYS A 220 -2.96 23.21 -0.76
CA LYS A 220 -3.12 24.58 -0.22
C LYS A 220 -2.87 25.65 -1.28
N GLN A 221 -1.82 25.50 -2.10
CA GLN A 221 -1.54 26.43 -3.21
C GLN A 221 -2.69 26.43 -4.23
N TRP A 222 -3.12 25.25 -4.66
CA TRP A 222 -4.25 25.13 -5.58
C TRP A 222 -5.55 25.71 -5.00
N ALA A 223 -5.85 25.45 -3.71
CA ALA A 223 -7.03 26.01 -3.03
C ALA A 223 -7.01 27.56 -2.96
N ASN A 224 -5.82 28.16 -3.00
CA ASN A 224 -5.62 29.62 -3.07
C ASN A 224 -5.55 30.15 -4.51
N GLY A 225 -5.88 29.34 -5.52
CA GLY A 225 -5.79 29.69 -6.94
C GLY A 225 -4.36 29.82 -7.46
N GLN A 226 -3.36 29.33 -6.73
CA GLN A 226 -1.94 29.34 -7.12
C GLN A 226 -1.56 27.99 -7.73
N TYR A 227 -1.88 27.77 -9.00
CA TYR A 227 -1.50 26.56 -9.72
C TYR A 227 -1.18 26.85 -11.18
N ALA A 228 -0.48 25.92 -11.83
CA ALA A 228 -0.20 25.93 -13.25
C ALA A 228 -0.97 24.79 -13.94
N ASN A 229 -1.27 24.97 -15.23
CA ASN A 229 -1.88 23.92 -16.05
C ASN A 229 -0.84 23.03 -16.76
N VAL A 230 0.38 23.55 -16.93
CA VAL A 230 1.53 22.84 -17.50
C VAL A 230 2.79 23.38 -16.85
N GLN A 231 3.54 22.51 -16.18
CA GLN A 231 4.96 22.69 -15.88
C GLN A 231 5.78 21.64 -16.64
N PRO A 232 7.02 21.95 -17.09
CA PRO A 232 7.91 20.90 -17.57
C PRO A 232 8.17 19.89 -16.43
N PRO A 233 8.28 18.59 -16.74
CA PRO A 233 8.54 17.60 -15.71
C PRO A 233 9.88 17.92 -15.03
N PRO A 234 9.91 18.02 -13.69
CA PRO A 234 11.14 18.33 -12.97
C PRO A 234 12.16 17.18 -13.00
N LEU A 235 11.78 16.03 -13.55
CA LEU A 235 12.49 14.76 -13.52
C LEU A 235 12.66 14.20 -14.94
N GLY A 236 13.67 13.34 -15.12
CA GLY A 236 13.97 12.71 -16.40
C GLY A 236 13.10 11.47 -16.66
N PRO A 237 13.19 10.88 -17.87
CA PRO A 237 12.40 9.69 -18.22
C PRO A 237 12.64 8.47 -17.33
N GLY A 238 13.83 8.33 -16.74
CA GLY A 238 14.15 7.26 -15.80
C GLY A 238 13.43 7.44 -14.47
N GLU A 239 13.47 8.65 -13.93
CA GLU A 239 12.77 9.01 -12.71
C GLU A 239 11.24 9.01 -12.87
N ASP A 240 10.72 9.29 -14.07
CA ASP A 240 9.29 9.12 -14.37
C ASP A 240 8.86 7.64 -14.31
N LEU A 241 9.74 6.71 -14.72
CA LEU A 241 9.52 5.27 -14.52
C LEU A 241 9.59 4.91 -13.03
N ASP A 242 10.57 5.43 -12.29
CA ASP A 242 10.68 5.23 -10.85
C ASP A 242 9.39 5.70 -10.14
N LYS A 243 8.91 6.92 -10.45
CA LYS A 243 7.63 7.46 -9.98
C LYS A 243 6.47 6.54 -10.33
N THR A 244 6.38 6.08 -11.57
CA THR A 244 5.27 5.22 -12.03
C THR A 244 5.16 3.94 -11.23
N ILE A 245 6.29 3.32 -10.86
CA ILE A 245 6.31 2.12 -10.02
C ILE A 245 5.94 2.47 -8.57
N LEU A 246 6.64 3.42 -7.97
CA LEU A 246 6.50 3.78 -6.55
C LEU A 246 5.15 4.42 -6.21
N PHE A 247 4.47 5.00 -7.20
CA PHE A 247 3.11 5.53 -7.06
C PHE A 247 2.07 4.43 -6.81
N ASN A 248 2.36 3.18 -7.19
CA ASN A 248 1.48 2.04 -6.89
C ASN A 248 1.75 1.42 -5.52
N CYS A 249 2.82 1.82 -4.83
CA CYS A 249 3.22 1.27 -3.53
C CYS A 249 2.64 2.09 -2.36
N LEU A 250 2.61 1.48 -1.17
CA LEU A 250 2.10 2.09 0.04
C LEU A 250 3.00 3.22 0.59
N GLY A 251 2.45 4.41 0.85
CA GLY A 251 3.13 5.52 1.53
C GLY A 251 2.82 5.66 3.03
N GLY A 252 1.85 4.91 3.55
CA GLY A 252 1.57 4.89 4.99
C GLY A 252 0.17 4.40 5.34
N ARG A 253 -0.07 3.98 6.58
CA ARG A 253 0.91 3.95 7.69
C ARG A 253 2.03 2.93 7.52
N PHE A 254 3.19 3.22 8.10
CA PHE A 254 4.29 2.28 8.24
C PHE A 254 4.24 1.60 9.61
N SER A 255 3.49 0.50 9.70
CA SER A 255 3.39 -0.33 10.90
C SER A 255 3.06 -1.80 10.58
N PRO A 256 3.97 -2.56 9.96
CA PRO A 256 5.25 -2.12 9.41
C PRO A 256 5.13 -1.50 8.00
N GLY A 257 4.09 -1.80 7.22
CA GLY A 257 3.94 -1.34 5.82
C GLY A 257 3.74 -2.54 4.91
N ILE A 258 4.05 -2.40 3.60
CA ILE A 258 3.87 -3.48 2.63
C ILE A 258 5.12 -3.71 1.76
N GLU A 259 5.41 -2.83 0.78
CA GLU A 259 6.61 -2.96 -0.05
C GLU A 259 7.86 -2.48 0.68
N MET A 260 7.70 -1.36 1.40
CA MET A 260 8.72 -0.71 2.21
C MET A 260 8.07 -0.19 3.50
N THR A 261 8.93 0.25 4.41
CA THR A 261 8.52 0.89 5.67
C THR A 261 9.10 2.29 5.79
N PHE A 262 9.04 2.88 6.99
CA PHE A 262 9.54 4.20 7.37
C PHE A 262 10.98 4.50 6.93
N ILE A 263 11.78 3.48 6.58
CA ILE A 263 13.13 3.62 6.02
C ILE A 263 13.17 4.48 4.76
N VAL A 264 12.06 4.59 4.01
CA VAL A 264 11.96 5.48 2.84
C VAL A 264 12.23 6.95 3.20
N ARG A 265 12.05 7.31 4.48
CA ARG A 265 12.26 8.65 5.03
C ARG A 265 13.69 8.91 5.51
N ASP A 266 14.57 7.90 5.50
CA ASP A 266 15.96 8.06 5.91
C ASP A 266 16.85 8.39 4.71
N VAL A 267 17.55 9.52 4.79
CA VAL A 267 18.51 9.95 3.76
C VAL A 267 19.70 9.01 3.59
N ASN A 268 20.03 8.18 4.59
CA ASN A 268 21.12 7.21 4.50
C ASN A 268 20.79 5.99 3.63
N LEU A 269 19.50 5.76 3.36
CA LEU A 269 19.05 4.75 2.40
C LEU A 269 19.53 5.07 0.98
N TYR A 270 19.78 6.34 0.68
CA TYR A 270 20.00 6.85 -0.67
C TYR A 270 21.44 7.33 -0.91
N ARG A 271 21.85 7.29 -2.18
CA ARG A 271 23.06 7.96 -2.67
C ARG A 271 22.88 9.47 -2.57
N GLN A 272 23.66 10.11 -1.71
CA GLN A 272 23.57 11.56 -1.50
C GLN A 272 24.33 12.39 -2.55
N ASP A 273 25.23 11.77 -3.33
CA ASP A 273 25.92 12.36 -4.47
C ASP A 273 25.06 12.39 -5.75
N TRP A 274 23.74 12.44 -5.59
CA TRP A 274 22.73 12.31 -6.66
C TRP A 274 22.81 13.36 -7.78
N ARG A 275 23.49 14.49 -7.53
CA ARG A 275 23.75 15.53 -8.54
C ARG A 275 24.82 15.12 -9.55
N ASP A 276 25.59 14.05 -9.28
CA ASP A 276 26.39 13.42 -10.31
C ASP A 276 25.43 12.84 -11.38
N PRO A 277 25.53 13.24 -12.65
CA PRO A 277 24.69 12.71 -13.72
C PRO A 277 24.84 11.19 -13.93
N LYS A 278 25.87 10.56 -13.36
CA LYS A 278 26.05 9.10 -13.34
C LYS A 278 25.21 8.39 -12.29
N VAL A 279 24.73 9.10 -11.27
CA VAL A 279 23.93 8.54 -10.18
C VAL A 279 22.46 8.89 -10.41
N GLY A 280 22.14 10.18 -10.46
CA GLY A 280 20.76 10.68 -10.50
C GLY A 280 20.03 10.57 -9.15
N PRO A 281 18.84 11.16 -9.02
CA PRO A 281 18.05 11.09 -7.80
C PRO A 281 17.47 9.69 -7.54
N PHE A 282 17.01 9.47 -6.31
CA PHE A 282 16.28 8.29 -5.83
C PHE A 282 17.05 6.95 -5.82
N ARG A 283 18.36 6.96 -6.07
CA ARG A 283 19.17 5.72 -6.07
C ARG A 283 19.52 5.25 -4.67
N ILE A 284 19.40 3.95 -4.44
CA ILE A 284 19.74 3.28 -3.18
C ILE A 284 21.26 3.31 -2.96
N ASN A 285 21.69 3.56 -1.72
CA ASN A 285 23.08 3.54 -1.29
C ASN A 285 23.63 2.10 -1.18
N GLN A 286 23.61 1.38 -2.30
CA GLN A 286 23.98 -0.02 -2.37
C GLN A 286 25.43 -0.28 -1.93
N GLN A 287 25.64 -1.36 -1.17
CA GLN A 287 26.95 -1.94 -0.92
C GLN A 287 27.51 -2.63 -2.18
N ALA A 288 28.76 -2.33 -2.53
CA ALA A 288 29.49 -3.12 -3.50
C ALA A 288 29.78 -4.53 -2.94
N LEU A 289 29.36 -5.58 -3.64
CA LEU A 289 29.51 -6.97 -3.21
C LEU A 289 30.69 -7.63 -3.93
N ASP A 290 31.75 -7.98 -3.19
CA ASP A 290 32.88 -8.75 -3.74
C ASP A 290 32.75 -10.25 -3.42
N TYR A 291 32.08 -10.98 -4.31
CA TYR A 291 31.85 -12.41 -4.16
C TYR A 291 33.13 -13.26 -4.12
N ARG A 292 34.29 -12.73 -4.53
CA ARG A 292 35.58 -13.44 -4.41
C ARG A 292 36.02 -13.57 -2.95
N SER A 293 35.47 -12.75 -2.06
CA SER A 293 35.70 -12.81 -0.61
C SER A 293 34.77 -13.77 0.12
N ALA A 294 33.76 -14.33 -0.58
CA ALA A 294 32.81 -15.25 0.02
C ALA A 294 33.50 -16.55 0.47
N LYS A 295 33.13 -17.02 1.65
CA LYS A 295 33.60 -18.28 2.25
C LYS A 295 32.40 -19.16 2.55
N LEU A 296 32.49 -20.45 2.21
CA LEU A 296 31.36 -21.39 2.26
C LEU A 296 30.67 -21.43 3.63
N ASP A 297 31.45 -21.43 4.71
CA ASP A 297 30.94 -21.60 6.08
C ASP A 297 30.82 -20.27 6.85
N GLN A 298 30.79 -19.13 6.14
CA GLN A 298 30.63 -17.81 6.76
C GLN A 298 29.52 -17.03 6.05
N PRO A 299 28.64 -16.35 6.82
CA PRO A 299 27.70 -15.41 6.23
C PRO A 299 28.45 -14.37 5.38
N PHE A 300 28.07 -14.25 4.12
CA PHE A 300 28.63 -13.25 3.21
C PHE A 300 28.10 -11.85 3.54
N LEU A 301 26.83 -11.77 3.91
CA LEU A 301 26.17 -10.54 4.33
C LEU A 301 26.30 -10.37 5.84
N GLY A 302 26.28 -9.12 6.28
CA GLY A 302 26.26 -8.74 7.69
C GLY A 302 24.89 -8.24 8.10
N VAL A 303 24.87 -7.37 9.11
CA VAL A 303 23.63 -6.69 9.55
C VAL A 303 23.16 -5.65 8.54
N GLY A 304 24.06 -5.15 7.68
CA GLY A 304 23.75 -4.19 6.63
C GLY A 304 23.30 -2.81 7.14
N TYR A 305 22.49 -2.14 6.33
CA TYR A 305 21.86 -0.86 6.60
C TYR A 305 20.93 -0.95 7.81
N ILE A 306 21.03 0.04 8.69
CA ILE A 306 20.08 0.27 9.79
C ILE A 306 19.73 1.75 9.72
N PRO A 307 18.45 2.14 9.88
CA PRO A 307 18.03 3.52 9.85
C PRO A 307 18.86 4.40 10.78
N LEU A 308 19.12 5.63 10.34
CA LEU A 308 19.96 6.64 10.99
C LEU A 308 21.45 6.28 11.07
N ARG A 309 21.90 5.26 10.32
CA ARG A 309 23.31 4.90 10.19
C ARG A 309 23.75 4.95 8.73
N ALA A 310 25.00 5.34 8.51
CA ALA A 310 25.59 5.48 7.17
C ALA A 310 26.10 4.15 6.56
N HIS A 311 25.61 3.00 7.03
CA HIS A 311 26.01 1.72 6.45
C HIS A 311 25.34 1.55 5.07
N PRO A 312 26.10 1.15 4.04
CA PRO A 312 25.53 0.83 2.74
C PRO A 312 24.50 -0.31 2.81
N VAL A 313 23.58 -0.31 1.86
CA VAL A 313 22.44 -1.22 1.77
C VAL A 313 22.87 -2.54 1.13
N GLN A 314 22.66 -3.65 1.84
CA GLN A 314 22.89 -5.03 1.42
C GLN A 314 21.58 -5.68 0.95
N PRO A 315 21.63 -6.76 0.15
CA PRO A 315 20.43 -7.53 -0.22
C PRO A 315 19.63 -7.95 1.03
N GLY A 316 18.31 -7.75 1.02
CA GLY A 316 17.43 -8.04 2.15
C GLY A 316 17.25 -6.87 3.13
N ASP A 317 18.02 -5.79 2.99
CA ASP A 317 17.95 -4.66 3.93
C ASP A 317 16.67 -3.84 3.80
N ILE A 318 15.95 -3.92 2.68
CA ILE A 318 14.68 -3.22 2.51
C ILE A 318 13.53 -4.02 3.13
N SER A 319 13.47 -5.33 2.92
CA SER A 319 12.36 -6.19 3.37
C SER A 319 12.51 -6.68 4.81
N LYS A 320 13.71 -6.67 5.42
CA LYS A 320 13.93 -7.18 6.78
C LYS A 320 13.17 -6.47 7.90
N PHE A 321 12.58 -5.31 7.62
CA PHE A 321 11.77 -4.55 8.59
C PHE A 321 10.27 -4.90 8.52
N MET A 322 9.88 -5.73 7.56
CA MET A 322 8.51 -6.16 7.37
C MET A 322 8.18 -7.33 8.30
N ALA A 323 6.91 -7.75 8.32
CA ALA A 323 6.48 -8.90 9.09
C ALA A 323 7.04 -10.21 8.54
N ILE A 324 7.24 -11.18 9.44
CA ILE A 324 7.70 -12.51 9.09
C ILE A 324 6.73 -13.57 9.67
N PRO A 325 6.04 -14.36 8.82
CA PRO A 325 5.86 -14.14 7.39
C PRO A 325 4.90 -12.97 7.10
N TRP A 326 4.99 -12.33 5.93
CA TRP A 326 4.11 -11.23 5.51
C TRP A 326 2.60 -11.57 5.63
N HIS A 327 2.26 -12.84 5.47
CA HIS A 327 0.88 -13.34 5.56
C HIS A 327 0.19 -12.93 6.86
N THR A 328 0.89 -12.98 8.00
CA THR A 328 0.26 -12.66 9.30
C THR A 328 -0.08 -11.19 9.41
N ASP A 329 0.73 -10.32 8.81
CA ASP A 329 0.49 -8.88 8.80
C ASP A 329 -0.64 -8.51 7.85
N TYR A 330 -0.66 -9.07 6.63
CA TYR A 330 -1.79 -8.87 5.72
C TYR A 330 -3.12 -9.31 6.35
N ASN A 331 -3.13 -10.45 7.05
CA ASN A 331 -4.30 -10.93 7.77
C ASN A 331 -4.70 -9.97 8.90
N SER A 332 -3.73 -9.49 9.70
CA SER A 332 -4.03 -8.57 10.80
C SER A 332 -4.45 -7.18 10.33
N CYS A 333 -3.95 -6.70 9.19
CA CYS A 333 -4.19 -5.34 8.71
C CYS A 333 -5.55 -5.15 8.00
N ALA A 334 -6.62 -5.69 8.60
CA ALA A 334 -8.00 -5.44 8.21
C ALA A 334 -8.47 -4.08 8.75
N THR A 335 -9.23 -4.09 9.84
CA THR A 335 -9.76 -2.88 10.47
C THR A 335 -9.35 -2.79 11.93
N HIS A 336 -9.06 -1.60 12.41
CA HIS A 336 -8.71 -1.39 13.82
C HIS A 336 -9.31 -0.10 14.35
N THR A 337 -9.37 -0.03 15.67
CA THR A 337 -9.53 1.24 16.39
C THR A 337 -8.24 2.06 16.31
N PRO A 338 -8.33 3.40 16.28
CA PRO A 338 -7.16 4.26 16.23
C PRO A 338 -6.32 4.15 17.52
N THR A 339 -4.99 4.20 17.39
CA THR A 339 -4.04 4.17 18.51
C THR A 339 -3.00 5.30 18.35
N PRO A 340 -2.79 6.16 19.37
CA PRO A 340 -3.49 6.21 20.65
C PRO A 340 -4.98 6.48 20.47
N ALA A 341 -5.81 5.98 21.38
CA ALA A 341 -7.25 6.17 21.32
C ALA A 341 -7.57 7.67 21.39
N SER A 342 -8.43 8.17 20.49
CA SER A 342 -8.93 9.54 20.60
C SER A 342 -9.64 9.70 21.96
N THR A 343 -9.15 10.65 22.76
CA THR A 343 -9.64 10.90 24.12
C THR A 343 -10.93 11.74 24.13
N THR A 344 -11.32 12.30 22.99
CA THR A 344 -12.34 13.37 22.92
C THR A 344 -13.65 12.99 22.23
N ASP A 345 -13.73 11.87 21.50
CA ASP A 345 -14.94 11.53 20.74
C ASP A 345 -15.39 10.06 20.90
N SER A 346 -16.62 9.90 21.37
CA SER A 346 -17.28 8.59 21.51
C SER A 346 -17.62 7.94 20.17
N ASP A 347 -17.80 8.71 19.11
CA ASP A 347 -18.14 8.19 17.78
C ASP A 347 -16.92 7.69 17.04
N VAL A 348 -15.77 8.36 17.14
CA VAL A 348 -14.47 7.83 16.66
C VAL A 348 -14.12 6.50 17.36
N ARG A 349 -14.48 6.34 18.64
CA ARG A 349 -14.32 5.06 19.38
C ARG A 349 -15.26 3.95 18.92
N ARG A 350 -16.32 4.26 18.18
CA ARG A 350 -17.29 3.27 17.66
C ARG A 350 -17.01 2.86 16.22
N LEU A 351 -16.06 3.52 15.55
CA LEU A 351 -15.71 3.28 14.17
C LEU A 351 -14.44 2.43 14.04
N LEU A 352 -14.40 1.70 12.93
CA LEU A 352 -13.29 0.87 12.49
C LEU A 352 -12.64 1.51 11.28
N TYR A 353 -11.31 1.51 11.26
CA TYR A 353 -10.52 2.17 10.22
C TYR A 353 -9.57 1.18 9.57
N ALA A 354 -9.39 1.32 8.25
CA ALA A 354 -8.44 0.53 7.49
C ALA A 354 -7.03 1.11 7.59
N SER A 355 -6.02 0.24 7.53
CA SER A 355 -4.60 0.65 7.48
C SER A 355 -4.21 1.15 6.09
N TRP A 356 -4.43 0.33 5.05
CA TRP A 356 -3.96 0.59 3.68
C TRP A 356 -4.94 0.04 2.63
N PRO A 357 -6.15 0.61 2.52
CA PRO A 357 -7.23 -0.01 1.77
C PRO A 357 -6.95 -0.20 0.27
N ALA A 358 -6.04 0.57 -0.33
CA ALA A 358 -5.69 0.38 -1.75
C ALA A 358 -4.81 -0.87 -2.00
N GLN A 359 -3.94 -1.21 -1.04
CA GLN A 359 -3.10 -2.40 -1.14
C GLN A 359 -3.80 -3.66 -0.62
N ARG A 360 -4.54 -3.50 0.49
CA ARG A 360 -5.35 -4.53 1.14
C ARG A 360 -6.80 -4.05 1.22
N PRO A 361 -7.64 -4.40 0.24
CA PRO A 361 -9.05 -4.07 0.28
C PRO A 361 -9.72 -4.64 1.53
N VAL A 362 -10.57 -3.86 2.17
CA VAL A 362 -11.36 -4.30 3.32
C VAL A 362 -12.74 -4.69 2.89
N ALA A 363 -13.44 -3.78 2.20
CA ALA A 363 -14.78 -4.00 1.69
C ALA A 363 -14.80 -3.75 0.18
N VAL A 364 -15.45 -4.65 -0.57
CA VAL A 364 -15.43 -4.67 -2.03
C VAL A 364 -16.82 -4.93 -2.58
N TYR A 365 -17.09 -4.44 -3.78
CA TYR A 365 -18.26 -4.83 -4.57
C TYR A 365 -17.84 -5.91 -5.55
N THR A 366 -18.52 -7.06 -5.58
CA THR A 366 -18.16 -8.12 -6.54
C THR A 366 -18.90 -7.92 -7.85
N TYR A 367 -18.29 -8.34 -8.96
CA TYR A 367 -18.98 -8.29 -10.24
C TYR A 367 -20.21 -9.20 -10.28
N GLU A 368 -20.14 -10.37 -9.64
CA GLU A 368 -21.24 -11.32 -9.52
C GLU A 368 -22.45 -10.70 -8.82
N ASP A 369 -22.25 -10.01 -7.69
CA ASP A 369 -23.36 -9.37 -6.97
C ASP A 369 -23.94 -8.18 -7.76
N VAL A 370 -23.11 -7.43 -8.50
CA VAL A 370 -23.59 -6.36 -9.39
C VAL A 370 -24.45 -6.94 -10.51
N GLN A 371 -24.06 -8.08 -11.09
CA GLN A 371 -24.88 -8.79 -12.08
C GLN A 371 -26.20 -9.27 -11.48
N ALA A 372 -26.15 -9.91 -10.31
CA ALA A 372 -27.33 -10.37 -9.58
C ALA A 372 -28.27 -9.22 -9.19
N ASN A 373 -27.72 -8.02 -8.99
CA ASN A 373 -28.45 -6.80 -8.67
C ASN A 373 -28.75 -5.93 -9.92
N ALA A 374 -28.88 -6.55 -11.09
CA ALA A 374 -29.28 -5.90 -12.35
C ALA A 374 -28.41 -4.67 -12.73
N GLY A 375 -27.11 -4.75 -12.45
CA GLY A 375 -26.12 -3.72 -12.76
C GLY A 375 -25.96 -2.63 -11.70
N ALA A 376 -26.75 -2.62 -10.63
CA ALA A 376 -26.64 -1.64 -9.56
C ALA A 376 -25.70 -2.12 -8.45
N LEU A 377 -25.03 -1.18 -7.76
CA LEU A 377 -24.16 -1.53 -6.63
C LEU A 377 -24.97 -2.17 -5.48
N PRO A 378 -24.61 -3.39 -5.04
CA PRO A 378 -25.22 -4.05 -3.89
C PRO A 378 -24.60 -3.52 -2.59
N ARG A 379 -24.84 -4.18 -1.46
CA ARG A 379 -24.01 -3.99 -0.27
C ARG A 379 -22.64 -4.65 -0.51
N PRO A 380 -21.53 -4.02 -0.08
CA PRO A 380 -20.21 -4.60 -0.25
C PRO A 380 -19.98 -5.82 0.65
N ARG A 381 -19.08 -6.70 0.25
CA ARG A 381 -18.58 -7.86 1.01
C ARG A 381 -17.21 -7.53 1.61
N PHE A 382 -16.75 -8.29 2.60
CA PHE A 382 -15.34 -8.23 2.96
C PHE A 382 -14.48 -8.87 1.86
N SER A 383 -13.29 -8.33 1.61
CA SER A 383 -12.38 -8.91 0.61
C SER A 383 -11.83 -10.27 1.05
N VAL A 384 -11.39 -10.38 2.31
CA VAL A 384 -10.99 -11.65 2.93
C VAL A 384 -12.19 -12.22 3.67
N ARG A 385 -12.74 -13.33 3.18
CA ARG A 385 -14.07 -13.80 3.61
C ARG A 385 -14.27 -15.32 3.65
N GLY A 386 -13.20 -16.10 3.56
CA GLY A 386 -13.27 -17.56 3.61
C GLY A 386 -13.70 -18.11 4.97
N GLU A 387 -13.80 -19.44 5.06
CA GLU A 387 -14.09 -20.15 6.31
C GLU A 387 -13.07 -19.80 7.40
N GLY A 388 -13.53 -19.52 8.62
CA GLY A 388 -12.70 -19.08 9.73
C GLY A 388 -12.47 -17.56 9.80
N THR A 389 -13.18 -16.77 8.97
CA THR A 389 -13.14 -15.30 9.03
C THR A 389 -14.30 -14.66 9.81
N ALA A 390 -15.30 -15.45 10.18
CA ALA A 390 -16.38 -15.02 11.06
C ALA A 390 -15.84 -14.67 12.46
N SER A 391 -16.39 -13.62 13.06
CA SER A 391 -16.07 -13.21 14.42
C SER A 391 -17.26 -12.48 15.05
N PRO A 392 -17.54 -12.67 16.35
CA PRO A 392 -18.51 -11.85 17.09
C PRO A 392 -17.99 -10.44 17.38
N ASP A 393 -16.68 -10.20 17.26
CA ASP A 393 -16.04 -8.89 17.33
C ASP A 393 -15.86 -8.31 15.93
N ALA A 394 -16.46 -7.15 15.67
CA ALA A 394 -16.46 -6.46 14.38
C ALA A 394 -15.04 -6.07 13.94
N ALA A 395 -14.12 -5.80 14.87
CA ALA A 395 -12.73 -5.48 14.55
C ALA A 395 -11.98 -6.68 13.95
N ASN A 396 -12.46 -7.89 14.23
CA ASN A 396 -11.86 -9.14 13.79
C ASN A 396 -12.60 -9.79 12.61
N VAL A 397 -13.65 -9.15 12.06
CA VAL A 397 -14.28 -9.63 10.82
C VAL A 397 -13.41 -9.23 9.63
N GLY A 398 -13.43 -10.07 8.59
CA GLY A 398 -12.67 -9.82 7.37
C GLY A 398 -11.19 -10.15 7.51
N ARG A 399 -10.84 -11.04 8.46
CA ARG A 399 -9.53 -11.65 8.68
C ARG A 399 -9.73 -13.06 9.24
N TYR A 400 -8.78 -13.95 9.06
CA TYR A 400 -8.82 -15.28 9.68
C TYR A 400 -8.53 -15.20 11.18
N GLN A 401 -9.33 -15.91 11.98
CA GLN A 401 -9.14 -15.97 13.44
C GLN A 401 -7.93 -16.83 13.82
N ASN A 402 -7.60 -17.81 12.98
CA ASN A 402 -6.36 -18.57 13.06
C ASN A 402 -5.45 -18.17 11.90
N ARG A 403 -4.26 -17.62 12.20
CA ARG A 403 -3.33 -17.07 11.20
C ARG A 403 -2.85 -18.12 10.20
N VAL A 404 -2.73 -19.37 10.64
CA VAL A 404 -2.36 -20.50 9.78
C VAL A 404 -3.32 -20.66 8.60
N ASP A 405 -4.61 -20.38 8.80
CA ASP A 405 -5.61 -20.53 7.74
C ASP A 405 -5.42 -19.48 6.65
N PHE A 406 -4.87 -18.31 6.97
CA PHE A 406 -4.55 -17.31 5.95
C PHE A 406 -3.39 -17.75 5.04
N LEU A 407 -2.40 -18.48 5.55
CA LEU A 407 -1.31 -19.05 4.73
C LEU A 407 -1.85 -20.00 3.65
N LEU A 408 -2.96 -20.68 3.94
CA LEU A 408 -3.61 -21.62 3.02
C LEU A 408 -4.55 -20.94 2.03
N ASN A 409 -4.91 -19.67 2.27
CA ASN A 409 -6.03 -19.03 1.58
C ASN A 409 -5.74 -17.63 1.03
N TRP A 410 -4.56 -17.04 1.25
CA TRP A 410 -4.21 -15.72 0.71
C TRP A 410 -4.44 -15.65 -0.81
N SER A 411 -4.04 -16.69 -1.55
CA SER A 411 -4.18 -16.77 -3.00
C SER A 411 -5.62 -16.95 -3.49
N ARG A 412 -6.60 -17.05 -2.59
CA ARG A 412 -8.03 -17.15 -2.92
C ARG A 412 -8.74 -15.80 -2.91
N ILE A 413 -8.11 -14.74 -2.43
CA ILE A 413 -8.68 -13.39 -2.46
C ILE A 413 -8.88 -12.96 -3.93
N GLY A 414 -10.01 -12.31 -4.22
CA GLY A 414 -10.29 -11.78 -5.54
C GLY A 414 -9.49 -10.50 -5.84
N VAL A 415 -9.43 -10.12 -7.11
CA VAL A 415 -8.74 -8.89 -7.54
C VAL A 415 -9.76 -7.85 -7.95
N VAL A 416 -9.62 -6.62 -7.45
CA VAL A 416 -10.46 -5.48 -7.80
C VAL A 416 -9.98 -4.87 -9.11
N LEU A 417 -10.85 -4.88 -10.12
CA LEU A 417 -10.59 -4.35 -11.46
C LEU A 417 -11.65 -3.35 -11.90
N GLN A 418 -11.27 -2.39 -12.74
CA GLN A 418 -12.20 -1.49 -13.38
C GLN A 418 -13.13 -2.26 -14.32
N GLY A 419 -14.43 -1.96 -14.29
CA GLY A 419 -15.49 -2.64 -15.03
C GLY A 419 -15.13 -3.02 -16.47
N PRO A 420 -14.70 -2.08 -17.33
CA PRO A 420 -14.34 -2.36 -18.72
C PRO A 420 -13.20 -3.37 -18.92
N ALA A 421 -12.37 -3.62 -17.90
CA ALA A 421 -11.32 -4.65 -17.94
C ALA A 421 -11.84 -6.05 -17.56
N ILE A 422 -13.08 -6.17 -17.07
CA ILE A 422 -13.70 -7.43 -16.67
C ILE A 422 -14.34 -8.09 -17.89
N VAL A 423 -14.00 -9.37 -18.12
CA VAL A 423 -14.58 -10.16 -19.20
C VAL A 423 -16.10 -10.27 -19.01
N GLY A 424 -16.86 -9.89 -20.05
CA GLY A 424 -18.33 -9.91 -20.03
C GLY A 424 -18.98 -8.65 -19.45
N TYR A 425 -18.20 -7.64 -19.04
CA TYR A 425 -18.76 -6.38 -18.56
C TYR A 425 -19.56 -5.65 -19.64
N PRO A 426 -20.81 -5.22 -19.37
CA PRO A 426 -21.62 -4.52 -20.36
C PRO A 426 -21.00 -3.18 -20.79
N PRO A 427 -21.18 -2.77 -22.06
CA PRO A 427 -20.83 -1.42 -22.48
C PRO A 427 -21.70 -0.39 -21.75
N ALA A 428 -21.26 0.88 -21.78
CA ALA A 428 -22.04 1.97 -21.21
C ALA A 428 -23.47 2.01 -21.77
N ASP A 429 -24.47 2.12 -20.89
CA ASP A 429 -25.86 2.40 -21.26
C ASP A 429 -26.17 3.88 -20.98
N PRO A 430 -26.26 4.74 -22.01
CA PRO A 430 -26.59 6.16 -21.82
C PRO A 430 -27.97 6.39 -21.19
N ALA A 431 -28.90 5.43 -21.30
CA ALA A 431 -30.22 5.54 -20.69
C ALA A 431 -30.18 5.21 -19.18
N ASN A 432 -29.19 4.45 -18.72
CA ASN A 432 -29.02 4.04 -17.32
C ASN A 432 -27.55 4.12 -16.88
N PRO A 433 -26.94 5.31 -16.80
CA PRO A 433 -25.51 5.46 -16.52
C PRO A 433 -25.09 4.97 -15.12
N THR A 434 -26.06 4.75 -14.22
CA THR A 434 -25.84 4.22 -12.88
C THR A 434 -25.80 2.68 -12.84
N LYS A 435 -26.25 2.00 -13.91
CA LYS A 435 -26.13 0.55 -14.06
C LYS A 435 -24.88 0.23 -14.84
N TYR A 436 -24.08 -0.72 -14.35
CA TYR A 436 -22.80 -1.09 -14.95
C TYR A 436 -21.94 0.14 -15.28
N GLY A 437 -21.76 1.00 -14.28
CA GLY A 437 -20.94 2.21 -14.42
C GLY A 437 -19.54 1.85 -14.91
N GLN A 438 -19.04 2.57 -15.92
CA GLN A 438 -17.74 2.26 -16.53
C GLN A 438 -16.56 2.60 -15.59
N ASP A 439 -16.82 3.40 -14.56
CA ASP A 439 -15.87 3.71 -13.48
C ASP A 439 -16.10 2.87 -12.22
N PHE A 440 -16.82 1.76 -12.32
CA PHE A 440 -16.92 0.81 -11.22
C PHE A 440 -15.62 0.03 -11.09
N PHE A 441 -15.18 -0.18 -9.85
CA PHE A 441 -14.05 -1.06 -9.53
C PHE A 441 -14.62 -2.22 -8.73
N LEU A 442 -14.59 -3.41 -9.33
CA LEU A 442 -15.28 -4.59 -8.84
C LEU A 442 -14.31 -5.73 -8.65
N GLU A 443 -14.47 -6.45 -7.55
CA GLU A 443 -13.71 -7.67 -7.29
C GLU A 443 -14.20 -8.81 -8.20
N VAL A 444 -13.24 -9.54 -8.77
CA VAL A 444 -13.46 -10.72 -9.61
C VAL A 444 -12.57 -11.88 -9.16
N ALA A 445 -12.93 -13.09 -9.60
CA ALA A 445 -12.12 -14.30 -9.47
C ALA A 445 -11.72 -14.67 -8.03
N SER A 446 -12.52 -14.27 -7.02
CA SER A 446 -12.41 -14.82 -5.67
C SER A 446 -12.65 -16.32 -5.69
N ARG A 447 -11.83 -17.07 -4.94
CA ARG A 447 -11.84 -18.54 -4.89
C ARG A 447 -12.18 -19.08 -3.49
N PHE A 448 -12.74 -18.26 -2.63
CA PHE A 448 -13.30 -18.75 -1.37
C PHE A 448 -14.52 -19.63 -1.65
N GLU A 449 -14.60 -20.78 -0.99
CA GLU A 449 -15.71 -21.74 -1.19
C GLU A 449 -17.00 -21.27 -0.49
N HIS A 450 -16.84 -20.59 0.65
CA HIS A 450 -17.91 -20.01 1.44
C HIS A 450 -17.55 -18.58 1.86
N ASP A 451 -18.55 -17.70 1.93
CA ASP A 451 -18.44 -16.37 2.54
C ASP A 451 -18.93 -16.43 3.98
N GLU A 452 -18.02 -16.44 4.94
CA GLU A 452 -18.33 -16.46 6.38
C GLU A 452 -18.27 -15.07 7.03
N SER A 453 -17.80 -14.05 6.30
CA SER A 453 -17.54 -12.73 6.86
C SER A 453 -18.77 -11.82 6.98
N ASN A 454 -19.96 -12.28 6.56
CA ASN A 454 -21.16 -11.46 6.36
C ASN A 454 -20.95 -10.30 5.35
N LEU A 455 -22.04 -9.59 5.00
CA LEU A 455 -21.94 -8.33 4.26
C LEU A 455 -21.26 -7.26 5.13
N SER A 456 -20.40 -6.44 4.53
CA SER A 456 -19.71 -5.37 5.27
C SER A 456 -20.73 -4.29 5.68
N GLU A 457 -20.79 -3.96 6.98
CA GLU A 457 -21.61 -2.87 7.50
C GLU A 457 -20.75 -1.66 7.90
N TYR A 458 -21.19 -0.47 7.50
CA TYR A 458 -20.47 0.76 7.81
C TYR A 458 -20.64 1.13 9.29
N GLY A 459 -19.52 1.50 9.90
CA GLY A 459 -19.51 2.38 11.07
C GLY A 459 -20.09 1.81 12.36
N ARG A 460 -20.00 0.49 12.54
CA ARG A 460 -20.31 -0.15 13.81
C ARG A 460 -19.16 -1.03 14.25
N ASN A 461 -18.62 -0.75 15.43
CA ASN A 461 -17.92 -1.72 16.29
C ASN A 461 -18.87 -2.83 16.81
N THR A 462 -19.99 -3.10 16.13
CA THR A 462 -20.97 -4.13 16.50
C THR A 462 -21.29 -4.99 15.29
N VAL A 463 -21.19 -6.30 15.46
CA VAL A 463 -21.56 -7.29 14.43
C VAL A 463 -23.07 -7.44 14.44
N SER A 464 -23.72 -7.23 13.29
CA SER A 464 -25.14 -7.56 13.07
C SER A 464 -25.27 -9.02 12.62
N ASP A 465 -24.78 -9.95 13.43
CA ASP A 465 -24.73 -11.35 13.02
C ASP A 465 -26.15 -11.90 12.75
N ARG A 466 -26.43 -12.25 11.50
CA ARG A 466 -27.65 -12.98 11.09
C ARG A 466 -27.43 -14.49 11.01
N LEU A 467 -26.19 -14.96 11.01
CA LEU A 467 -25.83 -16.38 11.01
C LEU A 467 -25.85 -16.96 12.44
N TYR A 468 -25.43 -16.18 13.44
CA TYR A 468 -25.51 -16.54 14.85
C TYR A 468 -26.16 -15.43 15.69
N ALA A 469 -27.48 -15.26 15.53
CA ALA A 469 -28.22 -14.39 16.45
C ALA A 469 -27.99 -14.86 17.90
N PRO A 470 -27.60 -13.97 18.83
CA PRO A 470 -27.47 -14.34 20.23
C PRO A 470 -28.82 -14.89 20.73
N PRO A 471 -28.84 -15.96 21.54
CA PRO A 471 -30.08 -16.50 22.05
C PRO A 471 -30.85 -15.39 22.78
N PRO A 472 -32.17 -15.27 22.59
CA PRO A 472 -32.94 -14.19 23.16
C PRO A 472 -32.72 -14.16 24.67
N LYS A 473 -32.29 -13.00 25.19
CA LYS A 473 -32.18 -12.79 26.63
C LYS A 473 -33.53 -13.15 27.25
N LYS A 474 -33.55 -14.19 28.08
CA LYS A 474 -34.74 -14.49 28.89
C LYS A 474 -35.04 -13.24 29.70
N LYS A 475 -36.23 -12.69 29.53
CA LYS A 475 -36.71 -11.57 30.35
C LYS A 475 -36.70 -12.02 31.82
N PRO A 476 -36.29 -11.13 32.74
CA PRO A 476 -36.24 -11.43 34.17
C PRO A 476 -37.59 -11.86 34.73
#